data_AF-A0A2H0DPK9-F1
#
_entry.id   AF-A0A2H0DPK9-F1
#
_cell.length_a   1.000
_cell.length_b   1.000
_cell.length_c   1.000
_cell.angle_alpha   90.00
_cell.angle_beta   90.00
_cell.angle_gamma   90.00
#
_symmetry.space_group_name_H-M   'P 1'
#
loop_
_entity.id
_entity.type
_entity.pdbx_description
1 polymer ?
#
loop_
_entity_poly.entity_id
_entity_poly.type
_entity_poly.pdbx_seq_one_letter_code
_entity_poly.pdbx_strand_id
1 'polypeptide(L)'
;MRFWLLLNDEPAGPFTGEALEEVPGFSRASLVYPERRLDPRDERWMRAGDVPQLAPALSALERKAFAGRYLVPEPTVRDLPLLGAILKQLERFEEELVELRGNLIARHQELTALRGDSESTQTQTDSLEIEFRKAEAEIAGRIEKLEPLQADILRLREAGMETAQAARQAQERVLQEVENVRKRLESLEGDVDREAQNEMMRAYTASLQERLELTVKGLDAESKKSAALGKEVTALRERAERETAARGFFAGGPKFRKPEALLTLLLSILLGAVGFLFYERLRTPSTEPPVETPPVVSEPTPDPAPAPEPKPKIETPRPARARKSLKKRAEQKVRERKVRETILLRVTGGVPSSKRVVVPERKIAPLAAPEPSKN
;
A
#
# COMPACT_ATOMS: atom_id res chain seq x y z
N MET A 1 23.43 -55.51 -28.37
CA MET A 1 24.68 -54.74 -28.17
C MET A 1 25.79 -55.76 -27.93
N ARG A 2 26.98 -55.59 -28.53
CA ARG A 2 28.09 -56.53 -28.34
C ARG A 2 29.15 -55.96 -27.41
N PHE A 3 29.88 -56.86 -26.78
CA PHE A 3 30.82 -56.57 -25.72
C PHE A 3 32.11 -57.36 -25.94
N TRP A 4 33.24 -56.73 -25.68
CA TRP A 4 34.54 -57.38 -25.62
C TRP A 4 34.87 -57.67 -24.16
N LEU A 5 35.45 -58.84 -23.88
CA LEU A 5 35.93 -59.23 -22.56
C LEU A 5 37.45 -59.19 -22.55
N LEU A 6 38.05 -58.77 -21.44
CA LEU A 6 39.48 -58.98 -21.21
C LEU A 6 39.67 -60.33 -20.53
N LEU A 7 40.18 -61.31 -21.26
CA LEU A 7 40.45 -62.66 -20.77
C LEU A 7 41.95 -62.92 -20.91
N ASN A 8 42.65 -63.16 -19.80
CA ASN A 8 44.11 -63.38 -19.76
C ASN A 8 44.90 -62.25 -20.46
N ASP A 9 44.54 -60.99 -20.17
CA ASP A 9 45.15 -59.78 -20.74
C ASP A 9 44.99 -59.61 -22.26
N GLU A 10 44.21 -60.46 -22.91
CA GLU A 10 43.86 -60.35 -24.33
C GLU A 10 42.37 -60.00 -24.51
N PRO A 11 42.04 -59.07 -25.43
CA PRO A 11 40.66 -58.73 -25.73
C PRO A 11 40.01 -59.87 -26.55
N ALA A 12 39.08 -60.58 -25.93
CA ALA A 12 38.28 -61.62 -26.55
C ALA A 12 36.89 -61.07 -26.90
N GLY A 13 36.41 -61.30 -28.13
CA GLY A 13 35.10 -60.83 -28.55
C GLY A 13 34.97 -60.59 -30.06
N PRO A 14 33.86 -59.96 -30.52
CA PRO A 14 32.76 -59.41 -29.71
C PRO A 14 31.67 -60.45 -29.37
N PHE A 15 31.24 -60.49 -28.10
CA PHE A 15 30.17 -61.36 -27.59
C PHE A 15 28.83 -60.62 -27.48
N THR A 16 27.71 -61.31 -27.69
CA THR A 16 26.38 -60.81 -27.33
C THR A 16 26.11 -61.03 -25.84
N GLY A 17 25.16 -60.29 -25.27
CA GLY A 17 24.79 -60.42 -23.84
C GLY A 17 24.44 -61.85 -23.41
N GLU A 18 23.85 -62.64 -24.31
CA GLU A 18 23.51 -64.05 -24.09
C GLU A 18 24.73 -64.97 -24.20
N ALA A 19 25.62 -64.73 -25.17
CA ALA A 19 26.86 -65.50 -25.34
C ALA A 19 27.83 -65.33 -24.16
N LEU A 20 27.75 -64.20 -23.44
CA LEU A 20 28.53 -63.97 -22.21
C LEU A 20 28.13 -64.89 -21.05
N GLU A 21 26.90 -65.44 -21.04
CA GLU A 21 26.47 -66.40 -20.01
C GLU A 21 27.18 -67.75 -20.13
N GLU A 22 27.64 -68.10 -21.34
CA GLU A 22 28.30 -69.37 -21.63
C GLU A 22 29.82 -69.28 -21.45
N VAL A 23 30.38 -68.08 -21.29
CA VAL A 23 31.82 -67.88 -21.11
C VAL A 23 32.22 -68.29 -19.67
N PRO A 24 33.10 -69.30 -19.51
CA PRO A 24 33.53 -69.74 -18.19
C PRO A 24 34.30 -68.62 -17.47
N GLY A 25 33.93 -68.34 -16.23
CA GLY A 25 34.58 -67.31 -15.40
C GLY A 25 34.03 -65.89 -15.60
N PHE A 26 33.00 -65.69 -16.43
CA PHE A 26 32.31 -64.40 -16.51
C PHE A 26 31.54 -64.10 -15.22
N SER A 27 31.80 -62.94 -14.63
CA SER A 27 31.22 -62.49 -13.36
C SER A 27 31.12 -60.97 -13.29
N ARG A 28 30.54 -60.42 -12.21
CA ARG A 28 30.48 -58.96 -12.00
C ARG A 28 31.85 -58.28 -12.02
N ALA A 29 32.91 -59.01 -11.69
CA ALA A 29 34.28 -58.51 -11.65
C ALA A 29 35.00 -58.58 -13.01
N SER A 30 34.44 -59.28 -14.00
CA SER A 30 35.03 -59.38 -15.34
C SER A 30 35.09 -58.02 -16.01
N LEU A 31 36.19 -57.74 -16.70
CA LEU A 31 36.40 -56.48 -17.41
C LEU A 31 35.79 -56.56 -18.80
N VAL A 32 34.95 -55.58 -19.12
CA VAL A 32 34.10 -55.56 -20.31
C VAL A 32 34.19 -54.21 -21.01
N TYR A 33 34.16 -54.24 -22.33
CA TYR A 33 34.18 -53.07 -23.19
C TYR A 33 33.02 -53.08 -24.21
N PRO A 34 32.10 -52.10 -24.18
CA PRO A 34 31.01 -52.03 -25.16
C PRO A 34 31.53 -51.61 -26.54
N GLU A 35 31.14 -52.34 -27.60
CA GLU A 35 31.66 -52.23 -28.98
C GLU A 35 31.57 -50.83 -29.63
N ARG A 36 30.84 -49.87 -29.05
CA ARG A 36 30.59 -48.56 -29.68
C ARG A 36 31.85 -47.70 -29.93
N ARG A 37 33.03 -48.02 -29.39
CA ARG A 37 34.28 -47.26 -29.57
C ARG A 37 35.54 -48.11 -29.38
N LEU A 38 35.87 -49.08 -30.23
CA LEU A 38 37.12 -49.82 -30.03
C LEU A 38 38.34 -48.97 -30.42
N ASP A 39 38.83 -48.12 -29.51
CA ASP A 39 40.15 -47.50 -29.63
C ASP A 39 41.17 -48.39 -28.88
N PRO A 40 42.18 -48.96 -29.56
CA PRO A 40 43.13 -49.90 -28.95
C PRO A 40 44.06 -49.28 -27.89
N ARG A 41 43.93 -47.97 -27.62
CA ARG A 41 44.67 -47.23 -26.58
C ARG A 41 43.78 -46.71 -25.45
N ASP A 42 42.47 -46.99 -25.48
CA ASP A 42 41.56 -46.49 -24.46
C ASP A 42 41.53 -47.48 -23.28
N GLU A 43 42.16 -47.12 -22.16
CA GLU A 43 42.30 -47.94 -20.94
C GLU A 43 40.98 -48.14 -20.15
N ARG A 44 39.84 -47.82 -20.76
CA ARG A 44 38.53 -47.75 -20.09
C ARG A 44 37.81 -49.09 -20.08
N TRP A 45 38.46 -50.13 -19.59
CA TRP A 45 37.80 -51.38 -19.24
C TRP A 45 36.89 -51.15 -18.03
N MET A 46 35.60 -51.42 -18.18
CA MET A 46 34.63 -51.30 -17.09
C MET A 46 34.36 -52.66 -16.48
N ARG A 47 34.01 -52.73 -15.19
CA ARG A 47 33.55 -53.98 -14.60
C ARG A 47 32.17 -54.32 -15.16
N ALA A 48 31.91 -55.60 -15.42
CA ALA A 48 30.63 -56.06 -15.94
C ALA A 48 29.45 -55.61 -15.07
N GLY A 49 29.64 -55.54 -13.74
CA GLY A 49 28.63 -55.08 -12.79
C GLY A 49 28.24 -53.61 -12.92
N ASP A 50 29.11 -52.78 -13.49
CA ASP A 50 28.86 -51.34 -13.69
C ASP A 50 28.14 -51.06 -15.02
N VAL A 51 28.02 -52.07 -15.89
CA VAL A 51 27.37 -51.96 -17.21
C VAL A 51 25.90 -52.37 -17.10
N PRO A 52 24.95 -51.43 -17.18
CA PRO A 52 23.53 -51.72 -16.95
C PRO A 52 22.94 -52.70 -17.97
N GLN A 53 23.51 -52.77 -19.19
CA GLN A 53 23.05 -53.72 -20.20
C GLN A 53 23.40 -55.18 -19.89
N LEU A 54 24.34 -55.44 -18.97
CA LEU A 54 24.78 -56.78 -18.56
C LEU A 54 24.12 -57.26 -17.27
N ALA A 55 23.39 -56.38 -16.56
CA ALA A 55 22.62 -56.72 -15.37
C ALA A 55 21.72 -57.96 -15.53
N PRO A 56 20.94 -58.14 -16.62
CA PRO A 56 20.10 -59.33 -16.76
C PRO A 56 20.93 -60.63 -16.87
N ALA A 57 21.99 -60.64 -17.68
CA ALA A 57 22.86 -61.80 -17.86
C ALA A 57 23.62 -62.18 -16.57
N LEU A 58 24.12 -61.17 -15.83
CA LEU A 58 24.77 -61.36 -14.54
C LEU A 58 23.79 -61.90 -13.49
N SER A 59 22.55 -61.39 -13.47
CA SER A 59 21.53 -61.89 -12.54
C SER A 59 21.10 -63.33 -12.86
N ALA A 60 21.07 -63.72 -14.14
CA ALA A 60 20.78 -65.07 -14.57
C ALA A 60 21.90 -66.05 -14.17
N LEU A 61 23.17 -65.64 -14.34
CA LEU A 61 24.33 -66.39 -13.87
C LEU A 61 24.36 -66.53 -12.35
N GLU A 62 24.06 -65.46 -11.62
CA GLU A 62 23.99 -65.51 -10.15
C GLU A 62 22.88 -66.43 -9.67
N ARG A 63 21.70 -66.39 -10.29
CA ARG A 63 20.61 -67.34 -9.98
C ARG A 63 21.01 -68.78 -10.27
N LYS A 64 21.69 -69.05 -11.40
CA LYS A 64 22.23 -70.38 -11.74
C LYS A 64 23.29 -70.84 -10.73
N ALA A 65 24.17 -69.94 -10.28
CA ALA A 65 25.16 -70.22 -9.24
C ALA A 65 24.54 -70.40 -7.84
N PHE A 66 23.44 -69.69 -7.55
CA PHE A 66 22.71 -69.78 -6.29
C PHE A 66 21.86 -71.05 -6.19
N ALA A 67 21.31 -71.54 -7.31
CA ALA A 67 20.41 -72.68 -7.37
C ALA A 67 21.03 -74.00 -6.86
N GLY A 68 22.36 -74.09 -6.71
CA GLY A 68 23.04 -75.29 -6.24
C GLY A 68 23.59 -75.26 -4.81
N ARG A 69 23.49 -74.15 -4.06
CA ARG A 69 24.31 -73.97 -2.83
C ARG A 69 23.58 -73.59 -1.53
N TYR A 70 22.26 -73.45 -1.49
CA TYR A 70 21.57 -73.14 -0.22
C TYR A 70 20.25 -73.89 -0.06
N LEU A 71 20.32 -75.12 0.46
CA LEU A 71 19.34 -75.52 1.47
C LEU A 71 19.66 -74.63 2.68
N VAL A 72 18.78 -73.68 2.98
CA VAL A 72 18.86 -72.92 4.24
C VAL A 72 18.85 -73.97 5.35
N PRO A 73 19.90 -74.08 6.19
CA PRO A 73 19.92 -75.06 7.26
C PRO A 73 18.69 -74.81 8.14
N GLU A 74 17.92 -75.87 8.41
CA GLU A 74 16.76 -75.77 9.30
C GLU A 74 17.21 -75.17 10.64
N PRO A 75 16.51 -74.16 11.17
CA PRO A 75 16.91 -73.50 12.40
C PRO A 75 16.93 -74.52 13.53
N THR A 76 18.08 -74.67 14.18
CA THR A 76 18.20 -75.59 15.31
C THR A 76 17.59 -74.98 16.57
N VAL A 77 17.21 -75.80 17.55
CA VAL A 77 16.60 -75.33 18.81
C VAL A 77 17.48 -74.30 19.56
N ARG A 78 18.78 -74.28 19.29
CA ARG A 78 19.73 -73.30 19.84
C ARG A 78 19.61 -71.89 19.23
N ASP A 79 19.00 -71.77 18.06
CA ASP A 79 18.87 -70.51 17.31
C ASP A 79 17.60 -69.72 17.69
N LEU A 80 16.67 -70.35 18.41
CA LEU A 80 15.41 -69.74 18.88
C LEU A 80 15.61 -68.45 19.72
N PRO A 81 16.54 -68.39 20.69
CA PRO A 81 16.79 -67.15 21.44
C PRO A 81 17.35 -66.03 20.55
N LEU A 82 18.18 -66.39 19.56
CA LEU A 82 18.74 -65.45 18.60
C LEU A 82 17.63 -64.90 17.68
N LEU A 83 16.75 -65.76 17.16
CA LEU A 83 15.54 -65.35 16.43
C LEU A 83 14.64 -64.45 17.27
N GLY A 84 14.42 -64.78 18.55
CA GLY A 84 13.64 -63.94 19.46
C GLY A 84 14.26 -62.56 19.70
N ALA A 85 15.60 -62.47 19.76
CA ALA A 85 16.30 -61.19 19.87
C ALA A 85 16.19 -60.37 18.57
N ILE A 86 16.31 -61.02 17.41
CA ILE A 86 16.16 -60.38 16.09
C ILE A 86 14.74 -59.86 15.91
N LEU A 87 13.71 -60.64 16.28
CA LEU A 87 12.31 -60.21 16.20
C LEU A 87 12.04 -58.98 17.07
N LYS A 88 12.57 -58.96 18.31
CA LYS A 88 12.45 -57.77 19.18
C LYS A 88 13.19 -56.55 18.64
N GLN A 89 14.33 -56.74 17.98
CA GLN A 89 15.02 -55.64 17.31
C GLN A 89 14.22 -55.13 16.11
N LEU A 90 13.60 -56.04 15.35
CA LEU A 90 12.76 -55.71 14.22
C LEU A 90 11.52 -54.93 14.65
N GLU A 91 10.84 -55.35 15.72
CA GLU A 91 9.72 -54.60 16.33
C GLU A 91 10.15 -53.18 16.74
N ARG A 92 11.32 -53.01 17.37
CA ARG A 92 11.85 -51.68 17.72
C ARG A 92 12.13 -50.82 16.50
N PHE A 93 12.72 -51.39 15.45
CA PHE A 93 12.95 -50.65 14.21
C PHE A 93 11.63 -50.27 13.52
N GLU A 94 10.61 -51.12 13.58
CA GLU A 94 9.28 -50.80 13.06
C GLU A 94 8.65 -49.63 13.84
N GLU A 95 8.74 -49.63 15.16
CA GLU A 95 8.29 -48.51 16.01
C GLU A 95 9.05 -47.20 15.67
N GLU A 96 10.38 -47.24 15.60
CA GLU A 96 11.22 -46.09 15.23
C GLU A 96 10.89 -45.57 13.82
N LEU A 97 10.62 -46.46 12.86
CA LEU A 97 10.24 -46.08 11.49
C LEU A 97 8.86 -45.41 11.46
N VAL A 98 7.91 -45.86 12.27
CA VAL A 98 6.60 -45.23 12.40
C VAL A 98 6.72 -43.84 13.02
N GLU A 99 7.54 -43.68 14.06
CA GLU A 99 7.82 -42.38 14.68
C GLU A 99 8.52 -41.43 13.70
N LEU A 100 9.55 -41.89 12.99
CA LEU A 100 10.25 -41.11 11.98
C LEU A 100 9.31 -40.67 10.86
N ARG A 101 8.41 -41.55 10.40
CA ARG A 101 7.39 -41.21 9.42
C ARG A 101 6.44 -40.14 9.97
N GLY A 102 5.99 -40.27 11.21
CA GLY A 102 5.14 -39.27 11.88
C GLY A 102 5.82 -37.90 11.97
N ASN A 103 7.08 -37.88 12.40
CA ASN A 103 7.89 -36.67 12.50
C ASN A 103 8.13 -36.03 11.13
N LEU A 104 8.37 -36.81 10.09
CA LEU A 104 8.59 -36.31 8.73
C LEU A 104 7.33 -35.67 8.16
N ILE A 105 6.15 -36.25 8.44
CA ILE A 105 4.86 -35.66 8.07
C ILE A 105 4.63 -34.35 8.83
N ALA A 106 4.88 -34.32 10.14
CA ALA A 106 4.73 -33.11 10.95
C ALA A 106 5.65 -31.98 10.47
N ARG A 107 6.94 -32.29 10.22
CA ARG A 107 7.89 -31.32 9.65
C ARG A 107 7.50 -30.85 8.27
N HIS A 108 6.95 -31.72 7.43
CA HIS A 108 6.44 -31.32 6.13
C HIS A 108 5.28 -30.32 6.25
N GLN A 109 4.35 -30.55 7.19
CA GLN A 109 3.24 -29.62 7.45
C GLN A 109 3.71 -28.27 8.01
N GLU A 110 4.72 -28.28 8.89
CA GLU A 110 5.35 -27.04 9.37
C GLU A 110 6.01 -26.26 8.21
N LEU A 111 6.72 -26.95 7.32
CA LEU A 111 7.35 -26.32 6.16
C LEU A 111 6.32 -25.75 5.18
N THR A 112 5.20 -26.42 4.94
CA THR A 112 4.14 -25.90 4.09
C THR A 112 3.45 -24.68 4.71
N ALA A 113 3.23 -24.69 6.03
CA ALA A 113 2.70 -23.53 6.75
C ALA A 113 3.65 -22.32 6.67
N LEU A 114 4.94 -22.52 6.95
CA LEU A 114 5.96 -21.47 6.86
C LEU A 114 6.09 -20.92 5.44
N ARG A 115 5.95 -21.77 4.42
CA ARG A 115 5.94 -21.32 3.01
C ARG A 115 4.73 -20.42 2.73
N GLY A 116 3.54 -20.79 3.21
CA GLY A 116 2.34 -19.97 3.08
C GLY A 116 2.47 -18.61 3.77
N ASP A 117 3.07 -18.59 4.98
CA ASP A 117 3.35 -17.34 5.69
C ASP A 117 4.35 -16.46 4.92
N SER A 118 5.40 -17.07 4.36
CA SER A 118 6.37 -16.36 3.52
C SER A 118 5.71 -15.73 2.29
N GLU A 119 4.85 -16.49 1.58
CA GLU A 119 4.11 -15.97 0.43
C GLU A 119 3.15 -14.84 0.84
N SER A 120 2.48 -14.95 1.99
CA SER A 120 1.64 -13.88 2.52
C SER A 120 2.44 -12.62 2.83
N THR A 121 3.58 -12.74 3.51
CA THR A 121 4.44 -11.58 3.80
C THR A 121 4.97 -10.95 2.52
N GLN A 122 5.28 -11.74 1.49
CA GLN A 122 5.74 -11.23 0.20
C GLN A 122 4.65 -10.45 -0.54
N THR A 123 3.40 -10.93 -0.53
CA THR A 123 2.29 -10.16 -1.11
C THR A 123 2.03 -8.85 -0.34
N GLN A 124 2.25 -8.84 0.98
CA GLN A 124 2.17 -7.62 1.78
C GLN A 124 3.29 -6.65 1.43
N THR A 125 4.54 -7.10 1.27
CA THR A 125 5.64 -6.23 0.86
C THR A 125 5.40 -5.64 -0.52
N ASP A 126 4.93 -6.43 -1.49
CA ASP A 126 4.61 -5.95 -2.84
C ASP A 126 3.50 -4.88 -2.79
N SER A 127 2.48 -5.08 -1.95
CA SER A 127 1.40 -4.10 -1.77
C SER A 127 1.92 -2.78 -1.18
N LEU A 128 2.82 -2.85 -0.18
CA LEU A 128 3.42 -1.68 0.45
C LEU A 128 4.35 -0.94 -0.51
N GLU A 129 5.10 -1.65 -1.36
CA GLU A 129 5.93 -1.00 -2.39
C GLU A 129 5.08 -0.21 -3.39
N ILE A 130 3.92 -0.75 -3.80
CA ILE A 130 2.98 -0.04 -4.67
C ILE A 130 2.42 1.21 -3.97
N GLU A 131 2.04 1.11 -2.70
CA GLU A 131 1.57 2.27 -1.93
C GLU A 131 2.66 3.32 -1.74
N PHE A 132 3.90 2.89 -1.50
CA PHE A 132 5.05 3.78 -1.37
C PHE A 132 5.32 4.55 -2.65
N ARG A 133 5.35 3.87 -3.82
CA ARG A 133 5.50 4.52 -5.12
C ARG A 133 4.37 5.51 -5.41
N LYS A 134 3.14 5.20 -5.02
CA LYS A 134 2.00 6.13 -5.15
C LYS A 134 2.19 7.37 -4.27
N ALA A 135 2.63 7.20 -3.02
CA ALA A 135 2.90 8.30 -2.12
C ALA A 135 4.06 9.17 -2.62
N GLU A 136 5.14 8.58 -3.14
CA GLU A 136 6.24 9.30 -3.78
C GLU A 136 5.77 10.13 -4.98
N ALA A 137 4.95 9.54 -5.87
CA ALA A 137 4.39 10.25 -7.01
C ALA A 137 3.47 11.41 -6.58
N GLU A 138 2.67 11.22 -5.52
CA GLU A 138 1.83 12.28 -4.97
C GLU A 138 2.67 13.41 -4.36
N ILE A 139 3.74 13.08 -3.64
CA ILE A 139 4.66 14.07 -3.06
C ILE A 139 5.36 14.84 -4.17
N ALA A 140 5.88 14.17 -5.20
CA ALA A 140 6.50 14.80 -6.36
C ALA A 140 5.51 15.77 -7.04
N GLY A 141 4.27 15.34 -7.28
CA GLY A 141 3.24 16.20 -7.86
C GLY A 141 2.82 17.37 -6.96
N ARG A 142 2.96 17.27 -5.63
CA ARG A 142 2.75 18.40 -4.71
C ARG A 142 3.93 19.37 -4.75
N ILE A 143 5.17 18.89 -4.83
CA ILE A 143 6.37 19.72 -4.95
C ILE A 143 6.31 20.53 -6.25
N GLU A 144 5.98 19.88 -7.37
CA GLU A 144 5.82 20.54 -8.67
C GLU A 144 4.75 21.66 -8.63
N LYS A 145 3.69 21.50 -7.84
CA LYS A 145 2.66 22.54 -7.63
C LYS A 145 3.10 23.66 -6.69
N LEU A 146 4.04 23.42 -5.79
CA LEU A 146 4.54 24.42 -4.84
C LEU A 146 5.56 25.36 -5.48
N GLU A 147 6.35 24.90 -6.45
CA GLU A 147 7.32 25.71 -7.18
C GLU A 147 6.72 26.96 -7.85
N PRO A 148 5.62 26.88 -8.64
CA PRO A 148 5.03 28.08 -9.25
C PRO A 148 4.42 29.01 -8.19
N LEU A 149 3.83 28.47 -7.12
CA LEU A 149 3.30 29.27 -6.02
C LEU A 149 4.41 30.04 -5.30
N GLN A 150 5.59 29.43 -5.14
CA GLN A 150 6.75 30.11 -4.56
C GLN A 150 7.25 31.23 -5.47
N ALA A 151 7.30 30.99 -6.79
CA ALA A 151 7.64 32.03 -7.77
C ALA A 151 6.63 33.19 -7.77
N ASP A 152 5.33 32.90 -7.68
CA ASP A 152 4.28 33.91 -7.61
C ASP A 152 4.34 34.72 -6.32
N ILE A 153 4.63 34.09 -5.17
CA ILE A 153 4.85 34.79 -3.90
C ILE A 153 6.04 35.74 -4.00
N LEU A 154 7.15 35.33 -4.64
CA LEU A 154 8.31 36.19 -4.85
C LEU A 154 7.96 37.39 -5.73
N ARG A 155 7.25 37.17 -6.85
CA ARG A 155 6.78 38.25 -7.74
C ARG A 155 5.85 39.23 -7.02
N LEU A 156 4.90 38.72 -6.24
CA LEU A 156 4.00 39.57 -5.43
C LEU A 156 4.77 40.37 -4.38
N ARG A 157 5.82 39.78 -3.80
CA ARG A 157 6.69 40.48 -2.84
C ARG A 157 7.50 41.59 -3.51
N GLU A 158 8.04 41.34 -4.70
CA GLU A 158 8.76 42.34 -5.50
C GLU A 158 7.83 43.50 -5.88
N ALA A 159 6.66 43.21 -6.45
CA ALA A 159 5.65 44.22 -6.77
C ALA A 159 5.17 44.99 -5.52
N GLY A 160 5.03 44.31 -4.38
CA GLY A 160 4.71 44.93 -3.09
C GLY A 160 5.81 45.88 -2.60
N MET A 161 7.08 45.55 -2.82
CA MET A 161 8.21 46.41 -2.48
C MET A 161 8.30 47.62 -3.40
N GLU A 162 8.06 47.46 -4.70
CA GLU A 162 8.03 48.57 -5.67
C GLU A 162 6.91 49.55 -5.35
N THR A 163 5.70 49.06 -5.08
CA THR A 163 4.55 49.90 -4.68
C THR A 163 4.81 50.61 -3.35
N ALA A 164 5.42 49.93 -2.37
CA ALA A 164 5.82 50.54 -1.11
C ALA A 164 6.90 51.62 -1.30
N GLN A 165 7.87 51.41 -2.19
CA GLN A 165 8.89 52.42 -2.52
C GLN A 165 8.28 53.62 -3.23
N ALA A 166 7.39 53.40 -4.20
CA ALA A 166 6.67 54.46 -4.89
C ALA A 166 5.81 55.29 -3.91
N ALA A 167 5.14 54.63 -2.97
CA ALA A 167 4.38 55.30 -1.92
C ALA A 167 5.28 56.14 -0.99
N ARG A 168 6.47 55.64 -0.61
CA ARG A 168 7.46 56.40 0.17
C ARG A 168 7.95 57.64 -0.57
N GLN A 169 8.30 57.49 -1.85
CA GLN A 169 8.72 58.63 -2.68
C GLN A 169 7.59 59.66 -2.85
N ALA A 170 6.35 59.22 -3.04
CA ALA A 170 5.19 60.10 -3.09
C ALA A 170 5.00 60.84 -1.75
N GLN A 171 5.14 60.15 -0.63
CA GLN A 171 5.08 60.74 0.70
C GLN A 171 6.18 61.78 0.91
N GLU A 172 7.42 61.50 0.51
CA GLU A 172 8.54 62.45 0.58
C GLU A 172 8.28 63.71 -0.26
N ARG A 173 7.74 63.56 -1.47
CA ARG A 173 7.34 64.71 -2.31
C ARG A 173 6.27 65.56 -1.63
N VAL A 174 5.24 64.93 -1.07
CA VAL A 174 4.17 65.65 -0.33
C VAL A 174 4.75 66.36 0.90
N LEU A 175 5.67 65.73 1.64
CA LEU A 175 6.33 66.37 2.78
C LEU A 175 7.16 67.59 2.34
N GLN A 176 7.90 67.50 1.24
CA GLN A 176 8.63 68.63 0.66
C GLN A 176 7.70 69.75 0.21
N GLU A 177 6.57 69.42 -0.44
CA GLU A 177 5.57 70.40 -0.83
C GLU A 177 4.95 71.09 0.39
N VAL A 178 4.60 70.34 1.44
CA VAL A 178 4.10 70.89 2.70
C VAL A 178 5.13 71.81 3.35
N GLU A 179 6.41 71.43 3.37
CA GLU A 179 7.48 72.26 3.92
C GLU A 179 7.71 73.53 3.08
N ASN A 180 7.62 73.44 1.76
CA ASN A 180 7.72 74.59 0.86
C ASN A 180 6.53 75.54 1.03
N VAL A 181 5.31 75.01 1.15
CA VAL A 181 4.10 75.80 1.46
C VAL A 181 4.24 76.45 2.83
N ARG A 182 4.75 75.73 3.83
CA ARG A 182 5.03 76.28 5.15
C ARG A 182 6.03 77.44 5.09
N LYS A 183 7.15 77.29 4.39
CA LYS A 183 8.14 78.37 4.19
C LYS A 183 7.54 79.57 3.47
N ARG A 184 6.69 79.34 2.45
CA ARG A 184 5.97 80.41 1.75
C ARG A 184 4.96 81.12 2.66
N LEU A 185 4.27 80.38 3.51
CA LEU A 185 3.36 80.95 4.51
C LEU A 185 4.13 81.74 5.56
N GLU A 186 5.26 81.24 6.07
CA GLU A 186 6.13 81.96 7.01
C GLU A 186 6.71 83.24 6.38
N SER A 187 7.09 83.22 5.09
CA SER A 187 7.54 84.43 4.40
C SER A 187 6.42 85.43 4.15
N LEU A 188 5.23 84.95 3.74
CA LEU A 188 4.05 85.81 3.61
C LEU A 188 3.59 86.36 4.95
N GLU A 189 3.72 85.60 6.04
CA GLU A 189 3.46 86.06 7.41
C GLU A 189 4.48 87.11 7.88
N GLY A 190 5.70 87.09 7.36
CA GLY A 190 6.70 88.14 7.57
C GLY A 190 6.45 89.42 6.75
N ASP A 191 5.87 89.29 5.55
CA ASP A 191 5.67 90.40 4.60
C ASP A 191 4.29 91.06 4.68
N VAL A 192 3.32 90.43 5.34
CA VAL A 192 1.94 90.92 5.42
C VAL A 192 1.71 91.61 6.75
N ASP A 193 1.45 92.92 6.70
CA ASP A 193 0.95 93.70 7.85
C ASP A 193 -0.26 92.98 8.46
N ARG A 194 -0.27 92.83 9.79
CA ARG A 194 -1.22 92.03 10.59
C ARG A 194 -2.72 92.25 10.26
N GLU A 195 -3.06 93.37 9.64
CA GLU A 195 -4.42 93.69 9.20
C GLU A 195 -4.82 92.96 7.92
N ALA A 196 -3.95 92.89 6.91
CA ALA A 196 -4.21 92.16 5.66
C ALA A 196 -4.20 90.63 5.89
N GLN A 197 -3.43 90.14 6.86
CA GLN A 197 -3.38 88.73 7.26
C GLN A 197 -4.71 88.24 7.85
N ASN A 198 -5.39 89.07 8.64
CA ASN A 198 -6.68 88.75 9.22
C ASN A 198 -7.80 88.70 8.17
N GLU A 199 -7.74 89.56 7.14
CA GLU A 199 -8.69 89.51 6.02
C GLU A 199 -8.44 88.32 5.10
N MET A 200 -7.18 88.00 4.80
CA MET A 200 -6.82 86.84 3.97
C MET A 200 -7.13 85.51 4.68
N MET A 201 -6.88 85.40 6.00
CA MET A 201 -7.24 84.20 6.78
C MET A 201 -8.76 84.03 6.88
N ARG A 202 -9.55 85.11 6.94
CA ARG A 202 -11.02 85.02 6.88
C ARG A 202 -11.52 84.57 5.51
N ALA A 203 -10.95 85.10 4.43
CA ALA A 203 -11.29 84.67 3.06
C ALA A 203 -10.85 83.21 2.81
N TYR A 204 -9.67 82.84 3.29
CA TYR A 204 -9.13 81.48 3.15
C TYR A 204 -9.93 80.46 3.95
N THR A 205 -10.28 80.77 5.21
CA THR A 205 -11.15 79.91 6.03
C THR A 205 -12.55 79.78 5.43
N ALA A 206 -13.13 80.85 4.87
CA ALA A 206 -14.39 80.76 4.14
C ALA A 206 -14.28 79.86 2.89
N SER A 207 -13.20 79.96 2.11
CA SER A 207 -13.00 79.10 0.92
C SER A 207 -12.69 77.63 1.28
N LEU A 208 -12.02 77.38 2.41
CA LEU A 208 -11.81 76.04 2.94
C LEU A 208 -13.11 75.44 3.44
N GLN A 209 -13.95 76.22 4.12
CA GLN A 209 -15.29 75.78 4.53
C GLN A 209 -16.15 75.46 3.31
N GLU A 210 -16.12 76.27 2.25
CA GLU A 210 -16.84 76.00 1.01
C GLU A 210 -16.33 74.72 0.31
N ARG A 211 -15.01 74.52 0.25
CA ARG A 211 -14.42 73.28 -0.29
C ARG A 211 -14.76 72.06 0.57
N LEU A 212 -14.75 72.19 1.90
CA LEU A 212 -15.16 71.12 2.82
C LEU A 212 -16.65 70.80 2.69
N GLU A 213 -17.52 71.81 2.53
CA GLU A 213 -18.93 71.58 2.27
C GLU A 213 -19.17 70.91 0.92
N LEU A 214 -18.41 71.28 -0.12
CA LEU A 214 -18.50 70.65 -1.43
C LEU A 214 -18.00 69.20 -1.39
N THR A 215 -16.92 68.90 -0.67
CA THR A 215 -16.45 67.52 -0.51
C THR A 215 -17.36 66.69 0.37
N VAL A 216 -17.95 67.26 1.43
CA VAL A 216 -18.99 66.60 2.23
C VAL A 216 -20.23 66.31 1.38
N LYS A 217 -20.70 67.26 0.57
CA LYS A 217 -21.80 67.04 -0.39
C LYS A 217 -21.44 65.98 -1.44
N GLY A 218 -20.19 65.95 -1.89
CA GLY A 218 -19.66 64.91 -2.79
C GLY A 218 -19.64 63.53 -2.15
N LEU A 219 -19.14 63.42 -0.92
CA LEU A 219 -19.12 62.20 -0.11
C LEU A 219 -20.53 61.72 0.23
N ASP A 220 -21.48 62.62 0.49
CA ASP A 220 -22.89 62.28 0.67
C ASP A 220 -23.54 61.79 -0.63
N ALA A 221 -23.16 62.34 -1.78
CA ALA A 221 -23.59 61.84 -3.07
C ALA A 221 -22.98 60.45 -3.38
N GLU A 222 -21.72 60.24 -3.03
CA GLU A 222 -21.03 58.95 -3.16
C GLU A 222 -21.53 57.91 -2.15
N SER A 223 -21.88 58.30 -0.93
CA SER A 223 -22.49 57.42 0.07
C SER A 223 -23.89 56.99 -0.35
N LYS A 224 -24.65 57.88 -0.99
CA LYS A 224 -25.94 57.53 -1.61
C LYS A 224 -25.76 56.60 -2.81
N LYS A 225 -24.73 56.80 -3.64
CA LYS A 225 -24.40 55.89 -4.75
C LYS A 225 -23.92 54.53 -4.24
N SER A 226 -23.09 54.47 -3.20
CA SER A 226 -22.63 53.21 -2.61
C SER A 226 -23.74 52.49 -1.84
N ALA A 227 -24.69 53.22 -1.23
CA ALA A 227 -25.91 52.63 -0.68
C ALA A 227 -26.83 52.07 -1.78
N ALA A 228 -26.92 52.72 -2.94
CA ALA A 228 -27.65 52.20 -4.09
C ALA A 228 -26.98 50.94 -4.67
N LEU A 229 -25.66 50.95 -4.85
CA LEU A 229 -24.89 49.78 -5.25
C LEU A 229 -24.96 48.65 -4.21
N GLY A 230 -24.96 48.98 -2.93
CA GLY A 230 -25.16 48.02 -1.84
C GLY A 230 -26.52 47.33 -1.93
N LYS A 231 -27.59 48.07 -2.25
CA LYS A 231 -28.93 47.51 -2.51
C LYS A 231 -28.93 46.60 -3.74
N GLU A 232 -28.23 46.99 -4.81
CA GLU A 232 -28.09 46.16 -6.03
C GLU A 232 -27.29 44.88 -5.76
N VAL A 233 -26.21 44.94 -4.98
CA VAL A 233 -25.42 43.77 -4.58
C VAL A 233 -26.24 42.83 -3.70
N THR A 234 -27.05 43.36 -2.76
CA THR A 234 -27.98 42.52 -1.98
C THR A 234 -29.06 41.89 -2.86
N ALA A 235 -29.59 42.62 -3.84
CA ALA A 235 -30.57 42.08 -4.79
C ALA A 235 -29.97 41.01 -5.72
N LEU A 236 -28.71 41.17 -6.14
CA LEU A 236 -27.96 40.16 -6.89
C LEU A 236 -27.64 38.93 -6.04
N ARG A 237 -27.33 39.11 -4.76
CA ARG A 237 -27.14 37.99 -3.81
C ARG A 237 -28.44 37.21 -3.60
N GLU A 238 -29.58 37.89 -3.45
CA GLU A 238 -30.89 37.23 -3.36
C GLU A 238 -31.27 36.52 -4.67
N ARG A 239 -30.94 37.07 -5.84
CA ARG A 239 -31.10 36.38 -7.13
C ARG A 239 -30.19 35.16 -7.24
N ALA A 240 -28.93 35.26 -6.84
CA ALA A 240 -28.00 34.14 -6.83
C ALA A 240 -28.40 33.05 -5.83
N GLU A 241 -28.97 33.42 -4.67
CA GLU A 241 -29.53 32.48 -3.70
C GLU A 241 -30.78 31.78 -4.25
N ARG A 242 -31.62 32.47 -5.04
CA ARG A 242 -32.75 31.84 -5.75
C ARG A 242 -32.31 30.92 -6.89
N GLU A 243 -31.29 31.29 -7.65
CA GLU A 243 -30.73 30.44 -8.72
C GLU A 243 -29.99 29.23 -8.16
N THR A 244 -29.29 29.36 -7.03
CA THR A 244 -28.66 28.23 -6.33
C THR A 244 -29.66 27.35 -5.61
N ALA A 245 -30.78 27.90 -5.10
CA ALA A 245 -31.89 27.10 -4.58
C ALA A 245 -32.61 26.32 -5.70
N ALA A 246 -32.77 26.92 -6.89
CA ALA A 246 -33.35 26.25 -8.05
C ALA A 246 -32.42 25.17 -8.63
N ARG A 247 -31.10 25.39 -8.62
CA ARG A 247 -30.10 24.39 -9.06
C ARG A 247 -29.76 23.35 -7.99
N GLY A 248 -29.98 23.65 -6.71
CA GLY A 248 -29.72 22.77 -5.57
C GLY A 248 -30.71 21.63 -5.39
N PHE A 249 -31.81 21.60 -6.16
CA PHE A 249 -32.75 20.47 -6.14
C PHE A 249 -32.31 19.32 -7.06
N PHE A 250 -31.50 19.59 -8.11
CA PHE A 250 -30.99 18.56 -9.03
C PHE A 250 -29.52 18.20 -8.82
N ALA A 251 -28.74 19.03 -8.14
CA ALA A 251 -27.36 18.70 -7.75
C ALA A 251 -27.34 18.29 -6.27
N GLY A 252 -27.24 16.97 -6.03
CA GLY A 252 -27.32 16.32 -4.73
C GLY A 252 -26.71 17.11 -3.56
N GLY A 253 -27.51 17.23 -2.49
CA GLY A 253 -27.23 18.05 -1.33
C GLY A 253 -25.86 17.81 -0.66
N PRO A 254 -25.51 18.61 0.37
CA PRO A 254 -24.16 18.78 0.92
C PRO A 254 -23.51 17.52 1.54
N LYS A 255 -24.19 16.37 1.51
CA LYS A 255 -23.62 15.06 1.83
C LYS A 255 -22.72 14.50 0.73
N PHE A 256 -22.79 14.99 -0.51
CA PHE A 256 -21.95 14.55 -1.64
C PHE A 256 -20.62 15.31 -1.79
N ARG A 257 -20.33 16.32 -0.95
CA ARG A 257 -19.09 17.12 -1.04
C ARG A 257 -17.89 16.52 -0.32
N LYS A 258 -18.05 15.43 0.43
CA LYS A 258 -16.90 14.72 1.03
C LYS A 258 -16.53 13.53 0.15
N PRO A 259 -15.30 13.46 -0.40
CA PRO A 259 -14.87 12.35 -1.26
C PRO A 259 -14.97 11.00 -0.52
N GLU A 260 -14.81 11.01 0.80
CA GLU A 260 -14.99 9.85 1.68
C GLU A 260 -16.42 9.29 1.63
N ALA A 261 -17.44 10.15 1.54
CA ALA A 261 -18.83 9.71 1.52
C ALA A 261 -19.20 9.06 0.17
N LEU A 262 -18.66 9.57 -0.93
CA LEU A 262 -18.80 8.97 -2.26
C LEU A 262 -18.14 7.59 -2.33
N LEU A 263 -16.93 7.45 -1.77
CA LEU A 263 -16.25 6.16 -1.67
C LEU A 263 -17.05 5.16 -0.84
N THR A 264 -17.59 5.56 0.31
CA THR A 264 -18.42 4.65 1.13
C THR A 264 -19.70 4.21 0.41
N LEU A 265 -20.31 5.09 -0.38
CA LEU A 265 -21.52 4.77 -1.12
C LEU A 265 -21.22 3.83 -2.29
N LEU A 266 -20.13 4.09 -3.03
CA LEU A 266 -19.62 3.19 -4.08
C LEU A 266 -19.25 1.81 -3.52
N LEU A 267 -18.56 1.76 -2.38
CA LEU A 267 -18.20 0.51 -1.71
C LEU A 267 -19.45 -0.26 -1.25
N SER A 268 -20.48 0.44 -0.77
CA SER A 268 -21.74 -0.19 -0.36
C SER A 268 -22.53 -0.77 -1.54
N ILE A 269 -22.53 -0.09 -2.69
CA ILE A 269 -23.14 -0.59 -3.93
C ILE A 269 -22.36 -1.82 -4.43
N LEU A 270 -21.03 -1.76 -4.38
CA LEU A 270 -20.17 -2.85 -4.84
C LEU A 270 -20.30 -4.09 -3.94
N LEU A 271 -20.36 -3.91 -2.61
CA LEU A 271 -20.69 -5.01 -1.68
C LEU A 271 -22.08 -5.57 -1.94
N GLY A 272 -23.07 -4.72 -2.23
CA GLY A 272 -24.42 -5.15 -2.59
C GLY A 272 -24.44 -6.00 -3.86
N ALA A 273 -23.69 -5.60 -4.90
CA ALA A 273 -23.58 -6.34 -6.15
C ALA A 273 -22.85 -7.69 -5.98
N VAL A 274 -21.76 -7.72 -5.20
CA VAL A 274 -21.05 -8.97 -4.88
C VAL A 274 -21.92 -9.90 -4.05
N GLY A 275 -22.65 -9.37 -3.06
CA GLY A 275 -23.62 -10.13 -2.28
C GLY A 275 -24.75 -10.68 -3.13
N PHE A 276 -25.24 -9.92 -4.11
CA PHE A 276 -26.27 -10.36 -5.05
C PHE A 276 -25.76 -11.49 -5.96
N LEU A 277 -24.54 -11.39 -6.50
CA LEU A 277 -23.93 -12.46 -7.29
C LEU A 277 -23.67 -13.73 -6.48
N PHE A 278 -23.28 -13.59 -5.22
CA PHE A 278 -23.11 -14.73 -4.32
C PHE A 278 -24.47 -15.38 -3.97
N TYR A 279 -25.50 -14.56 -3.79
CA TYR A 279 -26.87 -15.02 -3.59
C TYR A 279 -27.42 -15.76 -4.82
N GLU A 280 -27.22 -15.25 -6.04
CA GLU A 280 -27.60 -15.96 -7.27
C GLU A 280 -26.86 -17.29 -7.43
N ARG A 281 -25.57 -17.31 -7.09
CA ARG A 281 -24.75 -18.53 -7.21
C ARG A 281 -25.14 -19.62 -6.20
N LEU A 282 -25.68 -19.23 -5.05
CA LEU A 282 -26.30 -20.16 -4.10
C LEU A 282 -27.71 -20.60 -4.52
N ARG A 283 -28.35 -19.88 -5.45
CA ARG A 283 -29.73 -20.14 -5.88
C ARG A 283 -29.84 -20.97 -7.16
N THR A 284 -28.74 -21.25 -7.86
CA THR A 284 -28.73 -22.20 -8.98
C THR A 284 -28.45 -23.62 -8.46
N PRO A 285 -29.48 -24.48 -8.27
CA PRO A 285 -29.25 -25.90 -8.03
C PRO A 285 -28.58 -26.53 -9.26
N SER A 286 -27.58 -27.36 -8.99
CA SER A 286 -26.85 -28.17 -9.96
C SER A 286 -27.81 -29.05 -10.75
N THR A 287 -27.99 -28.76 -12.04
CA THR A 287 -28.74 -29.56 -13.00
C THR A 287 -27.86 -30.75 -13.46
N GLU A 288 -28.20 -31.96 -13.03
CA GLU A 288 -27.69 -33.22 -13.59
C GLU A 288 -28.30 -33.50 -14.98
N PRO A 289 -27.60 -34.24 -15.88
CA PRO A 289 -28.07 -34.54 -17.24
C PRO A 289 -29.15 -35.64 -17.29
N PRO A 290 -29.94 -35.71 -18.39
CA PRO A 290 -31.25 -36.37 -18.40
C PRO A 290 -31.19 -37.86 -18.76
N VAL A 291 -32.07 -38.65 -18.13
CA VAL A 291 -32.45 -40.01 -18.53
C VAL A 291 -33.90 -39.97 -19.06
N GLU A 292 -34.12 -40.68 -20.17
CA GLU A 292 -35.33 -40.73 -20.99
C GLU A 292 -36.52 -41.50 -20.38
N THR A 293 -37.74 -40.94 -20.58
CA THR A 293 -39.10 -41.56 -20.74
C THR A 293 -39.93 -42.01 -19.51
N PRO A 294 -41.29 -42.09 -19.61
CA PRO A 294 -42.29 -41.20 -20.24
C PRO A 294 -43.56 -40.96 -19.32
N PRO A 295 -44.79 -40.63 -19.81
CA PRO A 295 -45.55 -39.43 -19.42
C PRO A 295 -46.73 -39.69 -18.46
N VAL A 296 -46.91 -38.88 -17.40
CA VAL A 296 -48.11 -38.95 -16.55
C VAL A 296 -48.57 -37.55 -16.11
N VAL A 297 -49.69 -37.15 -16.72
CA VAL A 297 -50.89 -36.51 -16.16
C VAL A 297 -50.73 -35.23 -15.31
N SER A 298 -51.30 -34.17 -15.89
CA SER A 298 -51.66 -32.85 -15.38
C SER A 298 -52.57 -32.85 -14.14
N GLU A 299 -52.37 -31.91 -13.21
CA GLU A 299 -53.42 -31.19 -12.44
C GLU A 299 -52.81 -30.02 -11.63
N PRO A 300 -53.61 -29.04 -11.13
CA PRO A 300 -53.37 -27.62 -11.39
C PRO A 300 -52.86 -26.81 -10.20
N THR A 301 -52.29 -25.66 -10.55
CA THR A 301 -51.87 -24.53 -9.74
C THR A 301 -52.94 -24.03 -8.76
N PRO A 302 -52.60 -23.78 -7.47
CA PRO A 302 -53.35 -22.86 -6.63
C PRO A 302 -52.73 -21.45 -6.66
N ASP A 303 -53.60 -20.45 -6.80
CA ASP A 303 -53.29 -19.02 -6.85
C ASP A 303 -52.52 -18.50 -5.62
N PRO A 304 -51.60 -17.51 -5.81
CA PRO A 304 -50.98 -16.82 -4.69
C PRO A 304 -51.94 -15.85 -4.01
N ALA A 305 -51.99 -15.92 -2.67
CA ALA A 305 -52.80 -15.07 -1.80
C ALA A 305 -52.45 -13.56 -1.93
N PRO A 306 -53.44 -12.67 -1.74
CA PRO A 306 -53.27 -11.23 -1.89
C PRO A 306 -52.42 -10.58 -0.78
N ALA A 307 -51.67 -9.55 -1.17
CA ALA A 307 -50.78 -8.77 -0.32
C ALA A 307 -51.51 -8.04 0.83
N PRO A 308 -50.95 -8.01 2.05
CA PRO A 308 -51.54 -7.24 3.15
C PRO A 308 -51.29 -5.73 2.99
N GLU A 309 -52.34 -4.95 3.27
CA GLU A 309 -52.40 -3.49 3.22
C GLU A 309 -51.42 -2.79 4.20
N PRO A 310 -50.93 -1.57 3.86
CA PRO A 310 -49.99 -0.83 4.68
C PRO A 310 -50.66 -0.16 5.88
N LYS A 311 -50.15 -0.44 7.08
CA LYS A 311 -50.57 0.22 8.33
C LYS A 311 -50.13 1.70 8.38
N PRO A 312 -50.91 2.58 9.04
CA PRO A 312 -50.68 4.02 9.06
C PRO A 312 -49.44 4.44 9.87
N LYS A 313 -48.79 5.51 9.37
CA LYS A 313 -47.65 6.21 9.97
C LYS A 313 -48.02 6.78 11.34
N ILE A 314 -47.40 6.25 12.40
CA ILE A 314 -47.39 6.87 13.73
C ILE A 314 -46.15 7.78 13.78
N GLU A 315 -46.37 9.09 13.84
CA GLU A 315 -45.32 10.07 14.09
C GLU A 315 -44.87 9.97 15.55
N THR A 316 -43.69 9.38 15.78
CA THR A 316 -43.02 9.44 17.08
C THR A 316 -42.26 10.76 17.24
N PRO A 317 -42.36 11.46 18.38
CA PRO A 317 -41.67 12.72 18.61
C PRO A 317 -40.16 12.50 18.77
N ARG A 318 -39.38 13.45 18.21
CA ARG A 318 -37.91 13.52 18.29
C ARG A 318 -37.41 13.37 19.74
N PRO A 319 -36.50 12.43 20.06
CA PRO A 319 -35.83 12.42 21.34
C PRO A 319 -34.74 13.51 21.37
N ALA A 320 -34.96 14.52 22.20
CA ALA A 320 -33.90 15.44 22.62
C ALA A 320 -32.91 14.68 23.51
N ARG A 321 -31.79 14.17 22.96
CA ARG A 321 -30.66 13.65 23.76
C ARG A 321 -29.40 13.44 22.92
N ALA A 322 -28.53 14.44 22.85
CA ALA A 322 -27.17 14.31 22.32
C ALA A 322 -26.09 15.02 23.17
N ARG A 323 -26.36 15.28 24.47
CA ARG A 323 -25.34 15.85 25.38
C ARG A 323 -24.69 14.83 26.33
N LYS A 324 -25.30 13.66 26.54
CA LYS A 324 -24.72 12.60 27.40
C LYS A 324 -23.71 11.69 26.69
N SER A 325 -23.63 11.71 25.36
CA SER A 325 -22.71 10.88 24.58
C SER A 325 -21.29 11.47 24.47
N LEU A 326 -21.16 12.81 24.53
CA LEU A 326 -19.85 13.47 24.45
C LEU A 326 -19.01 13.26 25.72
N LYS A 327 -19.63 13.31 26.91
CA LYS A 327 -18.93 13.06 28.17
C LYS A 327 -18.43 11.61 28.28
N LYS A 328 -19.26 10.63 27.88
CA LYS A 328 -18.86 9.21 27.81
C LYS A 328 -17.74 8.97 26.79
N ARG A 329 -17.78 9.63 25.62
CA ARG A 329 -16.69 9.53 24.61
C ARG A 329 -15.39 10.17 25.10
N ALA A 330 -15.45 11.27 25.86
CA ALA A 330 -14.27 11.88 26.46
C ALA A 330 -13.64 10.98 27.53
N GLU A 331 -14.46 10.40 28.42
CA GLU A 331 -13.99 9.46 29.44
C GLU A 331 -13.40 8.18 28.83
N GLN A 332 -13.98 7.67 27.75
CA GLN A 332 -13.45 6.52 27.01
C GLN A 332 -12.07 6.82 26.40
N LYS A 333 -11.89 7.99 25.78
CA LYS A 333 -10.59 8.41 25.23
C LYS A 333 -9.51 8.55 26.30
N VAL A 334 -9.86 8.99 27.51
CA VAL A 334 -8.92 9.08 28.63
C VAL A 334 -8.51 7.69 29.12
N ARG A 335 -9.45 6.72 29.17
CA ARG A 335 -9.14 5.33 29.52
C ARG A 335 -8.26 4.66 28.47
N GLU A 336 -8.53 4.86 27.18
CA GLU A 336 -7.70 4.32 26.11
C GLU A 336 -6.27 4.88 26.13
N ARG A 337 -6.09 6.17 26.44
CA ARG A 337 -4.75 6.75 26.62
C ARG A 337 -4.00 6.12 27.78
N LYS A 338 -4.65 5.96 28.94
CA LYS A 338 -4.03 5.27 30.09
C LYS A 338 -3.61 3.84 29.75
N VAL A 339 -4.47 3.08 29.05
CA VAL A 339 -4.16 1.71 28.64
C VAL A 339 -2.95 1.68 27.71
N ARG A 340 -2.91 2.57 26.70
CA ARG A 340 -1.77 2.69 25.78
C ARG A 340 -0.47 3.06 26.50
N GLU A 341 -0.52 3.99 27.46
CA GLU A 341 0.65 4.34 28.28
C GLU A 341 1.13 3.16 29.12
N THR A 342 0.24 2.40 29.75
CA THR A 342 0.64 1.18 30.49
C THR A 342 1.20 0.09 29.59
N ILE A 343 0.65 -0.09 28.37
CA ILE A 343 1.19 -1.07 27.42
C ILE A 343 2.58 -0.62 26.96
N LEU A 344 2.76 0.66 26.62
CA LEU A 344 4.06 1.20 26.24
C LEU A 344 5.08 1.05 27.37
N LEU A 345 4.73 1.39 28.61
CA LEU A 345 5.61 1.21 29.78
C LEU A 345 6.03 -0.25 30.00
N ARG A 346 5.14 -1.20 29.71
CA ARG A 346 5.40 -2.65 29.85
C ARG A 346 6.24 -3.20 28.69
N VAL A 347 6.06 -2.66 27.49
CA VAL A 347 6.76 -3.10 26.27
C VAL A 347 8.14 -2.45 26.14
N THR A 348 8.33 -1.22 26.62
CA THR A 348 9.61 -0.49 26.51
C THR A 348 10.45 -0.52 27.79
N GLY A 349 10.07 -1.31 28.80
CA GLY A 349 10.85 -1.48 30.03
C GLY A 349 10.99 -0.20 30.86
N GLY A 350 10.02 0.71 30.79
CA GLY A 350 10.01 1.90 31.64
C GLY A 350 11.01 3.00 31.28
N VAL A 351 11.49 3.09 30.03
CA VAL A 351 12.28 4.24 29.59
C VAL A 351 11.33 5.40 29.23
N PRO A 352 11.28 6.50 30.01
CA PRO A 352 10.47 7.65 29.67
C PRO A 352 11.03 8.31 28.40
N SER A 353 10.24 8.32 27.33
CA SER A 353 10.49 9.12 26.13
C SER A 353 10.73 10.57 26.53
N SER A 354 11.97 11.00 26.38
CA SER A 354 12.48 12.26 26.85
C SER A 354 11.84 13.44 26.13
N LYS A 355 11.55 14.45 26.94
CA LYS A 355 11.25 15.85 26.59
C LYS A 355 11.96 16.30 25.31
N ARG A 356 11.20 16.94 24.40
CA ARG A 356 11.73 17.92 23.44
C ARG A 356 12.52 18.97 24.22
N VAL A 357 13.84 18.83 24.25
CA VAL A 357 14.75 19.91 24.62
C VAL A 357 14.83 20.84 23.41
N VAL A 358 14.24 22.02 23.56
CA VAL A 358 14.47 23.16 22.67
C VAL A 358 15.92 23.59 22.89
N VAL A 359 16.78 23.29 21.93
CA VAL A 359 18.17 23.78 21.89
C VAL A 359 18.13 25.21 21.33
N PRO A 360 18.59 26.24 22.06
CA PRO A 360 18.69 27.58 21.51
C PRO A 360 19.85 27.68 20.51
N GLU A 361 19.55 28.26 19.35
CA GLU A 361 20.48 28.55 18.26
C GLU A 361 21.71 29.33 18.76
N ARG A 362 22.89 28.71 18.67
CA ARG A 362 24.17 29.43 18.69
C ARG A 362 24.46 29.93 17.29
N LYS A 363 24.43 31.26 17.12
CA LYS A 363 24.96 31.98 15.96
C LYS A 363 26.41 31.55 15.71
N ILE A 364 26.64 30.89 14.58
CA ILE A 364 27.98 30.64 14.03
C ILE A 364 28.36 31.90 13.24
N ALA A 365 29.45 32.55 13.62
CA ALA A 365 30.02 33.66 12.89
C ALA A 365 30.57 33.19 11.52
N PRO A 366 30.46 33.98 10.45
CA PRO A 366 30.94 33.59 9.12
C PRO A 366 32.46 33.48 9.11
N LEU A 367 32.98 32.36 8.59
CA LEU A 367 34.40 32.16 8.31
C LEU A 367 34.87 33.16 7.23
N ALA A 368 36.01 33.77 7.49
CA ALA A 368 36.71 34.66 6.58
C ALA A 368 37.19 33.93 5.32
N ALA A 369 37.14 34.63 4.19
CA ALA A 369 37.59 34.15 2.89
C ALA A 369 39.12 33.89 2.86
N PRO A 370 39.60 32.89 2.10
CA PRO A 370 41.01 32.65 1.92
C PRO A 370 41.67 33.70 1.02
N GLU A 371 42.83 34.20 1.45
CA GLU A 371 43.66 35.15 0.71
C GLU A 371 44.19 34.58 -0.62
N PRO A 372 44.44 35.44 -1.63
CA PRO A 372 44.98 35.01 -2.91
C PRO A 372 46.46 34.62 -2.79
N SER A 373 46.80 33.46 -3.37
CA SER A 373 48.17 32.97 -3.49
C SER A 373 49.04 33.92 -4.33
N LYS A 374 50.14 34.39 -3.75
CA LYS A 374 51.28 34.92 -4.52
C LYS A 374 52.09 33.72 -5.03
N ASN A 375 52.09 33.53 -6.34
CA ASN A 375 53.25 33.25 -7.20
C ASN A 375 52.80 32.95 -8.63
#